data_AF-A0A0N1LS25-F1
#
_entry.id   AF-A0A0N1LS25-F1
#
_cell.length_a   1.000
_cell.length_b   1.000
_cell.length_c   1.000
_cell.angle_alpha   90.00
_cell.angle_beta   90.00
_cell.angle_gamma   90.00
#
_symmetry.space_group_name_H-M   'P 1'
#
loop_
_entity.id
_entity.type
_entity.pdbx_description
1 polymer ?
#
loop_
_entity_poly.entity_id
_entity_poly.type
_entity_poly.pdbx_seq_one_letter_code
_entity_poly.pdbx_strand_id
1 'polypeptide(L)'
;MTRLIGIGARLAATRASKQATQVKAAAMLEISDKTYKNYEAEKREIPLSTAVGFCEAFEVELEWLVFGTRPTANDKTAAIVSKTIEALVSEAQERKLALSPNRAAKIGGYIFRNCSQNGTSPESEVGPIFDMFDDE
;
A
#
# COMPACT_ATOMS: atom_id res chain seq x y z
N MET A 1 9.71 17.94 9.88
CA MET A 1 9.77 16.99 8.76
C MET A 1 9.78 17.81 7.48
N THR A 2 10.88 17.83 6.73
CA THR A 2 11.04 18.69 5.55
C THR A 2 10.13 18.19 4.42
N ARG A 3 9.27 19.07 3.87
CA ARG A 3 8.44 18.73 2.71
C ARG A 3 9.33 18.52 1.50
N LEU A 4 9.36 17.30 0.96
CA LEU A 4 10.06 17.01 -0.30
C LEU A 4 9.21 17.54 -1.46
N ILE A 5 9.64 18.64 -2.04
CA ILE A 5 8.97 19.28 -3.19
C ILE A 5 9.58 18.67 -4.46
N GLY A 6 8.74 18.08 -5.29
CA GLY A 6 9.16 17.48 -6.57
C GLY A 6 9.54 16.01 -6.50
N ILE A 7 9.52 15.36 -7.66
CA ILE A 7 9.87 13.95 -7.84
C ILE A 7 11.37 13.72 -7.62
N GLY A 8 12.23 14.66 -8.02
CA GLY A 8 13.67 14.54 -7.87
C GLY A 8 14.11 14.49 -6.41
N ALA A 9 13.50 15.32 -5.55
CA ALA A 9 13.72 15.29 -4.11
C ALA A 9 13.27 13.96 -3.48
N ARG A 10 12.18 13.36 -3.98
CA ARG A 10 11.67 12.06 -3.52
C ARG A 10 12.55 10.90 -3.98
N LEU A 11 13.05 10.91 -5.22
CA LEU A 11 14.05 9.96 -5.70
C LEU A 11 15.30 9.97 -4.80
N ALA A 12 15.84 11.17 -4.54
CA ALA A 12 17.01 11.36 -3.69
C ALA A 12 16.80 10.86 -2.26
N ALA A 13 15.67 11.23 -1.64
CA ALA A 13 15.33 10.81 -0.29
C ALA A 13 15.14 9.29 -0.19
N THR A 14 14.48 8.67 -1.17
CA THR A 14 14.25 7.22 -1.19
C THR A 14 15.53 6.43 -1.40
N ARG A 15 16.42 6.83 -2.32
CA ARG A 15 17.69 6.11 -2.42
C ARG A 15 18.55 6.29 -1.17
N ALA A 16 18.51 7.48 -0.56
CA ALA A 16 19.26 7.77 0.64
C ALA A 16 18.80 6.94 1.84
N SER A 17 17.49 6.71 1.99
CA SER A 17 16.96 5.85 3.06
C SER A 17 17.42 4.38 2.93
N LYS A 18 17.68 3.92 1.69
CA LYS A 18 18.25 2.60 1.38
C LYS A 18 19.78 2.61 1.25
N GLN A 19 20.45 3.71 1.62
CA GLN A 19 21.92 3.90 1.52
C GLN A 19 22.50 3.63 0.12
N ALA A 20 21.71 3.71 -0.95
CA ALA A 20 22.17 3.49 -2.32
C ALA A 20 22.67 4.80 -2.91
N THR A 21 23.87 4.88 -3.51
CA THR A 21 24.43 6.07 -4.20
C THR A 21 23.67 6.42 -5.50
N GLN A 22 23.90 7.61 -6.11
CA GLN A 22 23.28 7.93 -7.42
C GLN A 22 23.72 6.91 -8.48
N VAL A 23 24.99 6.51 -8.46
CA VAL A 23 25.56 5.49 -9.34
C VAL A 23 24.88 4.13 -9.10
N LYS A 24 24.70 3.73 -7.83
CA LYS A 24 24.02 2.47 -7.51
C LYS A 24 22.55 2.50 -7.96
N ALA A 25 21.85 3.61 -7.76
CA ALA A 25 20.47 3.76 -8.21
C ALA A 25 20.36 3.74 -9.75
N ALA A 26 21.29 4.38 -10.46
CA ALA A 26 21.36 4.30 -11.92
C ALA A 26 21.58 2.86 -12.40
N ALA A 27 22.48 2.12 -11.75
CA ALA A 27 22.73 0.72 -12.05
C ALA A 27 21.51 -0.19 -11.77
N MET A 28 20.79 0.02 -10.66
CA MET A 28 19.56 -0.72 -10.33
C MET A 28 18.44 -0.49 -11.35
N LEU A 29 18.47 0.64 -12.06
CA LEU A 29 17.50 1.01 -13.10
C LEU A 29 18.02 0.75 -14.51
N GLU A 30 19.24 0.21 -14.65
CA GLU A 30 19.89 -0.04 -15.94
C GLU A 30 19.97 1.21 -16.84
N ILE A 31 20.23 2.38 -16.23
CA ILE A 31 20.40 3.67 -16.94
C ILE A 31 21.76 4.30 -16.63
N SER A 32 22.15 5.30 -17.42
CA SER A 32 23.39 6.05 -17.16
C SER A 32 23.33 6.91 -15.90
N ASP A 33 24.45 7.05 -15.20
CA ASP A 33 24.62 7.95 -14.03
C ASP A 33 24.15 9.38 -14.33
N LYS A 34 24.48 9.90 -15.52
CA LYS A 34 24.09 11.24 -15.97
C LYS A 34 22.57 11.35 -16.10
N THR A 35 21.92 10.31 -16.64
CA THR A 35 20.47 10.25 -16.79
C THR A 35 19.80 10.30 -15.42
N TYR A 36 20.20 9.43 -14.49
CA TYR A 36 19.65 9.40 -13.14
C TYR A 36 19.87 10.72 -12.39
N LYS A 37 21.08 11.30 -12.47
CA LYS A 37 21.39 12.60 -11.88
C LYS A 37 20.50 13.73 -12.41
N ASN A 38 20.16 13.70 -13.70
CA ASN A 38 19.25 14.68 -14.30
C ASN A 38 17.80 14.50 -13.81
N TYR A 39 17.37 13.27 -13.50
CA TYR A 39 16.07 13.02 -12.88
C TYR A 39 16.02 13.55 -11.45
N GLU A 40 17.01 13.26 -10.60
CA GLU A 40 17.07 13.79 -9.22
C GLU A 40 17.16 15.33 -9.19
N ALA A 41 17.84 15.93 -10.16
CA ALA A 41 17.93 17.38 -10.31
C ALA A 41 16.74 18.02 -11.03
N GLU A 42 15.75 17.23 -11.45
CA GLU A 42 14.57 17.65 -12.24
C GLU A 42 14.92 18.44 -13.52
N LYS A 43 16.12 18.22 -14.06
CA LYS A 43 16.55 18.78 -15.36
C LYS A 43 15.95 18.02 -16.53
N ARG A 44 15.44 16.83 -16.27
CA ARG A 44 14.76 15.96 -17.22
C ARG A 44 13.64 15.24 -16.49
N GLU A 45 12.47 15.16 -17.11
CA GLU A 45 11.38 14.35 -16.60
C GLU A 45 11.73 12.86 -16.67
N ILE A 46 11.38 12.13 -15.62
CA ILE A 46 11.59 10.68 -15.56
C ILE A 46 10.50 9.97 -16.39
N PRO A 47 10.86 9.08 -17.34
CA PRO A 47 9.86 8.27 -18.03
C PRO A 47 9.08 7.39 -17.06
N LEU A 48 7.77 7.21 -17.30
CA LEU A 48 6.90 6.41 -16.44
C LEU A 48 7.45 4.99 -16.20
N SER A 49 7.98 4.33 -17.23
CA SER A 49 8.59 3.00 -17.09
C SER A 49 9.77 2.99 -16.12
N THR A 50 10.62 4.02 -16.16
CA THR A 50 11.73 4.16 -15.21
C THR A 50 11.24 4.49 -13.80
N ALA A 51 10.16 5.27 -13.66
CA ALA A 51 9.55 5.55 -12.37
C ALA A 51 8.97 4.28 -11.72
N VAL A 52 8.30 3.42 -12.50
CA VAL A 52 7.83 2.11 -12.04
C VAL A 52 8.99 1.22 -11.61
N GLY A 53 10.04 1.11 -12.43
CA GLY A 53 11.24 0.34 -12.05
C GLY A 53 11.91 0.87 -10.77
N PHE A 54 11.88 2.18 -10.54
CA PHE A 54 12.34 2.76 -9.28
C PHE A 54 11.45 2.37 -8.10
N CYS A 55 10.14 2.43 -8.27
CA CYS A 55 9.18 2.01 -7.24
C CYS A 55 9.38 0.56 -6.82
N GLU A 56 9.61 -0.34 -7.77
CA GLU A 56 9.91 -1.75 -7.51
C GLU A 56 11.25 -1.92 -6.81
N ALA A 57 12.32 -1.32 -7.35
CA ALA A 57 13.68 -1.47 -6.84
C ALA A 57 13.88 -0.87 -5.43
N PHE A 58 13.07 0.12 -5.05
CA PHE A 58 13.17 0.82 -3.77
C PHE A 58 11.98 0.60 -2.83
N GLU A 59 11.02 -0.25 -3.22
CA GLU A 59 9.82 -0.60 -2.43
C GLU A 59 9.00 0.61 -2.01
N VAL A 60 8.68 1.50 -2.96
CA VAL A 60 7.85 2.69 -2.72
C VAL A 60 6.68 2.76 -3.68
N GLU A 61 5.57 3.31 -3.21
CA GLU A 61 4.36 3.45 -4.02
C GLU A 61 4.53 4.54 -5.10
N LEU A 62 4.08 4.25 -6.33
CA LEU A 62 4.16 5.21 -7.44
C LEU A 62 3.37 6.50 -7.16
N GLU A 63 2.22 6.38 -6.52
CA GLU A 63 1.41 7.51 -6.09
C GLU A 63 2.22 8.45 -5.17
N TRP A 64 2.96 7.89 -4.22
CA TRP A 64 3.84 8.68 -3.35
C TRP A 64 4.98 9.33 -4.13
N LEU A 65 5.59 8.59 -5.07
CA LEU A 65 6.68 9.14 -5.89
C LEU A 65 6.21 10.32 -6.76
N VAL A 66 4.97 10.30 -7.26
CA VAL A 66 4.42 11.34 -8.15
C VAL A 66 3.81 12.50 -7.37
N PHE A 67 2.95 12.23 -6.40
CA PHE A 67 2.17 13.26 -5.70
C PHE A 67 2.77 13.66 -4.34
N GLY A 68 3.69 12.86 -3.81
CA GLY A 68 4.22 13.06 -2.45
C GLY A 68 3.24 12.68 -1.35
N THR A 69 2.10 12.06 -1.69
CA THR A 69 1.10 11.55 -0.76
C THR A 69 1.42 10.09 -0.45
N ARG A 70 1.72 9.75 0.81
CA ARG A 70 1.62 8.35 1.24
C ARG A 70 0.18 8.11 1.65
N PRO A 71 -0.40 6.93 1.37
CA PRO A 71 -1.55 6.47 2.13
C PRO A 71 -1.16 6.59 3.60
N THR A 72 -1.85 7.46 4.33
CA THR A 72 -1.64 7.59 5.76
C THR A 72 -2.00 6.26 6.43
N ALA A 73 -1.52 6.03 7.65
CA ALA A 73 -1.98 4.88 8.44
C ALA A 73 -3.53 4.88 8.55
N ASN A 74 -4.14 6.06 8.54
CA ASN A 74 -5.59 6.21 8.50
C ASN A 74 -6.20 5.73 7.19
N ASP A 75 -5.58 6.00 6.03
CA ASP A 75 -6.09 5.54 4.73
C ASP A 75 -6.02 4.02 4.61
N LYS A 76 -4.92 3.41 5.09
CA LYS A 76 -4.82 1.94 5.17
C LYS A 76 -5.87 1.34 6.09
N THR A 77 -6.08 1.96 7.26
CA THR A 77 -7.13 1.54 8.21
C THR A 77 -8.51 1.65 7.58
N ALA A 78 -8.82 2.78 6.94
CA ALA A 78 -10.09 3.01 6.26
C ALA A 78 -10.34 1.99 5.13
N ALA A 79 -9.28 1.63 4.38
CA ALA A 79 -9.37 0.61 3.34
C ALA A 79 -9.69 -0.78 3.92
N ILE A 80 -9.03 -1.18 5.02
CA ILE A 80 -9.33 -2.47 5.69
C ILE A 80 -10.77 -2.46 6.20
N VAL A 81 -11.23 -1.38 6.84
CA VAL A 81 -12.61 -1.28 7.33
C VAL A 81 -13.62 -1.39 6.19
N SER A 82 -13.42 -0.65 5.10
CA SER A 82 -14.34 -0.65 3.96
C SER A 82 -14.43 -2.04 3.32
N LYS A 83 -13.28 -2.67 3.06
CA LYS A 83 -13.20 -4.05 2.53
C LYS A 83 -13.79 -5.08 3.48
N THR A 84 -13.66 -4.87 4.80
CA THR A 84 -14.26 -5.75 5.81
C THR A 84 -15.78 -5.72 5.72
N ILE A 85 -16.38 -4.53 5.56
CA ILE A 85 -17.83 -4.39 5.40
C ILE A 85 -18.29 -5.06 4.11
N GLU A 86 -17.61 -4.81 2.99
CA GLU A 86 -17.94 -5.42 1.70
C GLU A 86 -17.88 -6.95 1.74
N ALA A 87 -16.79 -7.52 2.26
CA ALA A 87 -16.62 -8.96 2.39
C ALA A 87 -17.70 -9.58 3.27
N LEU A 88 -17.98 -8.96 4.42
CA LEU A 88 -18.98 -9.44 5.39
C LEU A 88 -20.41 -9.38 4.85
N VAL A 89 -20.77 -8.34 4.11
CA VAL A 89 -22.07 -8.23 3.44
C VAL A 89 -22.20 -9.26 2.32
N SER A 90 -21.15 -9.43 1.51
CA SER A 90 -21.13 -10.38 0.40
C SER A 90 -21.27 -11.82 0.91
N GLU A 91 -20.48 -12.20 1.91
CA GLU A 91 -20.54 -13.53 2.53
C GLU A 91 -21.93 -13.81 3.13
N ALA A 92 -22.52 -12.84 3.85
CA ALA A 92 -23.86 -13.00 4.41
C ALA A 92 -24.93 -13.21 3.32
N GLN A 93 -24.83 -12.47 2.21
CA GLN A 93 -25.73 -12.60 1.07
C GLN A 93 -25.59 -13.97 0.40
N GLU A 94 -24.36 -14.43 0.17
CA GLU A 94 -24.07 -15.74 -0.44
C GLU A 94 -24.59 -16.89 0.43
N ARG A 95 -24.38 -16.80 1.75
CA ARG A 95 -24.89 -17.78 2.72
C ARG A 95 -26.39 -17.66 2.98
N LYS A 96 -27.05 -16.62 2.46
CA LYS A 96 -28.46 -16.29 2.72
C LYS A 96 -28.76 -16.16 4.22
N LEU A 97 -27.82 -15.61 4.97
CA LEU A 97 -27.92 -15.40 6.41
C LEU A 97 -28.30 -13.94 6.71
N ALA A 98 -29.20 -13.75 7.67
CA ALA A 98 -29.46 -12.44 8.23
C ALA A 98 -28.38 -12.08 9.26
N LEU A 99 -27.63 -11.02 9.01
CA LEU A 99 -26.59 -10.58 9.93
C LEU A 99 -27.13 -9.54 10.92
N SER A 100 -27.15 -9.91 12.21
CA SER A 100 -27.46 -8.94 13.26
C SER A 100 -26.32 -7.93 13.43
N PRO A 101 -26.59 -6.69 13.87
CA PRO A 101 -25.54 -5.70 14.11
C PRO A 101 -24.45 -6.18 15.08
N ASN A 102 -24.83 -6.95 16.10
CA ASN A 102 -23.87 -7.49 17.08
C ASN A 102 -22.95 -8.54 16.42
N ARG A 103 -23.52 -9.49 15.68
CA ARG A 103 -22.74 -10.50 14.96
C ARG A 103 -21.82 -9.86 13.93
N ALA A 104 -22.32 -8.88 13.18
CA ALA A 104 -21.54 -8.09 12.24
C ALA A 104 -20.33 -7.40 12.91
N ALA A 105 -20.55 -6.79 14.08
CA ALA A 105 -19.49 -6.12 14.83
C ALA A 105 -18.42 -7.10 15.35
N LYS A 106 -18.83 -8.29 15.84
CA LYS A 106 -17.90 -9.33 16.29
C LYS A 106 -17.00 -9.82 15.14
N ILE A 107 -17.63 -10.26 14.03
CA ILE A 107 -16.93 -10.80 12.86
C ILE A 107 -16.03 -9.72 12.25
N GLY A 108 -16.59 -8.53 11.98
CA GLY A 108 -15.83 -7.42 11.39
C GLY A 108 -14.66 -6.97 12.27
N GLY A 109 -14.85 -6.91 13.59
CA GLY A 109 -13.77 -6.58 14.52
C GLY A 109 -12.64 -7.62 14.54
N TYR A 110 -12.95 -8.90 14.33
CA TYR A 110 -11.95 -9.96 14.25
C TYR A 110 -11.18 -9.89 12.93
N ILE A 111 -11.89 -9.77 11.80
CA ILE A 111 -11.28 -9.60 10.46
C ILE A 111 -10.32 -8.42 10.47
N PHE A 112 -10.76 -7.26 10.96
CA PHE A 112 -9.92 -6.05 11.03
C PHE A 112 -8.63 -6.29 11.81
N ARG A 113 -8.72 -6.95 12.98
CA ARG A 113 -7.53 -7.27 13.80
C ARG A 113 -6.58 -8.20 13.07
N ASN A 114 -7.09 -9.27 12.46
CA ASN A 114 -6.26 -10.21 11.71
C ASN A 114 -5.55 -9.53 10.52
N CYS A 115 -6.27 -8.74 9.73
CA CYS A 115 -5.69 -8.01 8.62
C CYS A 115 -4.62 -7.01 9.10
N SER A 116 -4.87 -6.33 10.21
CA SER A 116 -3.95 -5.34 10.77
C SER A 116 -2.69 -5.96 11.38
N GLN A 117 -2.78 -7.16 11.96
CA GLN A 117 -1.67 -7.83 12.65
C GLN A 117 -0.87 -8.75 11.73
N ASN A 118 -1.55 -9.47 10.84
CA ASN A 118 -0.98 -10.55 10.05
C ASN A 118 -0.82 -10.19 8.57
N GLY A 119 -1.29 -9.01 8.15
CA GLY A 119 -1.22 -8.57 6.75
C GLY A 119 -2.11 -9.38 5.80
N THR A 120 -3.09 -10.10 6.33
CA THR A 120 -4.10 -10.82 5.53
C THR A 120 -5.14 -9.86 4.96
N SER A 121 -6.04 -10.38 4.11
CA SER A 121 -7.09 -9.58 3.48
C SER A 121 -8.48 -9.96 4.01
N PRO A 122 -9.43 -9.01 4.12
CA PRO A 122 -10.77 -9.30 4.59
C PRO A 122 -11.49 -10.41 3.82
N GLU A 123 -11.25 -10.49 2.52
CA GLU A 123 -11.82 -11.50 1.62
C GLU A 123 -11.32 -12.91 1.93
N SER A 124 -10.08 -13.04 2.41
CA SER A 124 -9.53 -14.34 2.84
C SER A 124 -9.96 -14.77 4.24
N GLU A 125 -10.35 -13.80 5.08
CA GLU A 125 -10.64 -13.99 6.50
C GLU A 125 -12.13 -14.21 6.77
N VAL A 126 -13.02 -13.68 5.91
CA VAL A 126 -14.47 -13.61 6.18
C VAL A 126 -15.11 -14.98 6.36
N GLY A 127 -14.86 -15.94 5.47
CA GLY A 127 -15.46 -17.28 5.53
C GLY A 127 -15.08 -18.04 6.82
N PRO A 128 -13.78 -18.25 7.11
CA PRO A 128 -13.32 -18.93 8.32
C PRO A 128 -13.84 -18.28 9.61
N ILE A 129 -13.91 -16.95 9.66
CA ILE A 129 -14.40 -16.24 10.84
C ILE A 129 -15.92 -16.36 10.94
N PHE A 130 -16.66 -16.35 9.84
CA PHE A 130 -18.10 -16.62 9.85
C PHE A 130 -18.41 -17.97 10.49
N ASP A 131 -17.68 -19.02 10.08
CA ASP A 131 -17.83 -20.38 10.59
C ASP A 131 -17.52 -20.44 12.10
N MET A 132 -16.46 -19.77 12.53
CA MET A 132 -16.07 -19.69 13.95
C MET A 132 -17.19 -19.11 14.85
N PHE A 133 -18.04 -18.24 14.32
CA PHE A 133 -19.15 -17.62 15.05
C PHE A 133 -20.52 -18.23 14.74
N ASP A 134 -20.61 -19.29 13.93
CA ASP A 134 -21.84 -20.09 13.75
C ASP A 134 -21.99 -21.17 14.85
N ASP A 135 -20.92 -21.49 15.59
CA ASP A 135 -20.90 -22.49 16.67
C ASP A 135 -21.16 -21.91 18.09
N GLU A 136 -21.40 -20.60 18.23
CA GLU A 136 -21.78 -19.90 19.49
C GLU A 136 -23.30 -19.66 19.60
#